data_AF-A0A812IGM7-F1
#
_entry.id   AF-A0A812IGM7-F1
#
_cell.length_a   1.000
_cell.length_b   1.000
_cell.length_c   1.000
_cell.angle_alpha   90.00
_cell.angle_beta   90.00
_cell.angle_gamma   90.00
#
_symmetry.space_group_name_H-M   'P 1'
#
loop_
_entity.id
_entity.type
_entity.pdbx_description
1 polymer ?
#
loop_
_entity_poly.entity_id
_entity_poly.type
_entity_poly.pdbx_seq_one_letter_code
_entity_poly.pdbx_strand_id
1 'polypeptide(L)'
;MEGGHKEQLGALTLCSALGGVLGIAAVIFGALVQWAGVMPDLEEYGRYVLLGGVVLYLVHLLEALCKSKTSKYLYWILSETEFASYVKELQSAKPEIRWTIQNYHYEERRTRDKDGKEKVERKRVNTHRAQAYYDIQGFLDETLSPEQTLAMFHLLYDGEHEDLEANKKKSRRIFLLCEMPLEYHAIDDQEEQRLFGRRETFFRENTRDTHQDKKSEHLISCHHKSHVMVILKEGTDDSRARPWWMSYWFYAICTVFLMSVPFRVFFFSQCAKIQWEVLKHFSHKQEELWTEDPKHSRAKRTDAASKAFRKVKREMPARTFSGKRAAWDEGPASMEDVGPPVTVPVGVPSYWKNRDLDKDFDEKINLSPDEREKMQQLLDVTFKNKATRDRKSDGMPTRLIATQVIRMEDSKMWRRFEQKRAELALKGRPKLMQEMPGSGPFKTSPNDETSLPSCLQEVTSDLNEAYLFHGSSPGGALGIGENGFDMSRVGSNVGTMFGAGAYMAEACSKSDEYATEDPSGLFAGKFALLLCRTLLGNMFYITESNIPRIEDALATGKFQCVLGDREAAVDTYREFVVFDDAQIYPEYVIIYTRSFA
;
A
#
# COMPACT_ATOMS: atom_id res chain seq x y z
N MET A 1 -0.42 15.95 -13.66
CA MET A 1 0.87 15.24 -13.50
C MET A 1 1.74 15.98 -12.49
N GLU A 2 1.72 15.59 -11.21
CA GLU A 2 2.73 16.08 -10.24
C GLU A 2 2.96 15.17 -9.01
N GLY A 3 2.02 14.27 -8.66
CA GLY A 3 2.13 13.42 -7.45
C GLY A 3 3.03 12.18 -7.53
N GLY A 4 3.49 11.77 -8.72
CA GLY A 4 4.33 10.57 -8.87
C GLY A 4 5.83 10.88 -8.70
N HIS A 5 6.45 10.38 -7.63
CA HIS A 5 7.91 10.48 -7.43
C HIS A 5 8.69 9.79 -8.57
N LYS A 6 9.15 10.58 -9.54
CA LYS A 6 10.04 10.09 -10.62
C LYS A 6 11.42 9.76 -10.05
N GLU A 7 11.95 8.60 -10.44
CA GLU A 7 13.29 8.18 -10.04
C GLU A 7 14.36 9.11 -10.65
N GLN A 8 15.13 9.78 -9.78
CA GLN A 8 16.18 10.71 -10.20
C GLN A 8 17.56 10.04 -10.25
N LEU A 9 18.44 10.57 -11.09
CA LEU A 9 19.83 10.14 -11.18
C LEU A 9 20.64 10.62 -9.98
N GLY A 10 21.21 9.69 -9.22
CA GLY A 10 22.10 10.01 -8.11
C GLY A 10 23.45 10.56 -8.56
N ALA A 11 24.05 11.43 -7.74
CA ALA A 11 25.35 12.05 -8.01
C ALA A 11 26.46 11.04 -8.36
N LEU A 12 26.49 9.87 -7.69
CA LEU A 12 27.44 8.79 -7.97
C LEU A 12 27.36 8.29 -9.43
N THR A 13 26.16 8.23 -10.02
CA THR A 13 26.00 7.84 -11.42
C THR A 13 26.54 8.90 -12.37
N LEU A 14 26.32 10.19 -12.07
CA LEU A 14 26.87 11.28 -12.88
C LEU A 14 28.40 11.31 -12.80
N CYS A 15 28.97 11.15 -11.60
CA CYS A 15 30.42 11.02 -11.42
C CYS A 15 31.00 9.79 -12.13
N SER A 16 30.31 8.64 -12.07
CA SER A 16 30.67 7.42 -12.83
C SER A 16 30.70 7.69 -14.34
N ALA A 17 29.68 8.34 -14.89
CA ALA A 17 29.61 8.65 -16.31
C ALA A 17 30.69 9.64 -16.76
N LEU A 18 30.94 10.70 -15.99
CA LEU A 18 32.05 11.63 -16.24
C LEU A 18 33.40 10.91 -16.16
N GLY A 19 33.59 10.02 -15.18
CA GLY A 19 34.75 9.14 -15.09
C GLY A 19 34.93 8.24 -16.31
N GLY A 20 33.84 7.71 -16.87
CA GLY A 20 33.86 6.95 -18.13
C GLY A 20 34.30 7.78 -19.34
N VAL A 21 33.77 9.00 -19.49
CA VAL A 21 34.16 9.95 -20.56
C VAL A 21 35.64 10.31 -20.46
N LEU A 22 36.10 10.72 -19.27
CA LEU A 22 37.50 11.05 -19.01
C LEU A 22 38.41 9.82 -19.16
N GLY A 23 37.91 8.63 -18.80
CA GLY A 23 38.59 7.36 -18.97
C GLY A 23 38.89 7.05 -20.43
N ILE A 24 37.88 7.13 -21.32
CA ILE A 24 38.09 6.93 -22.76
C ILE A 24 39.06 7.99 -23.33
N ALA A 25 38.93 9.26 -22.93
CA ALA A 25 39.85 10.31 -23.39
C ALA A 25 41.31 10.02 -22.96
N ALA A 26 41.53 9.56 -21.73
CA ALA A 26 42.85 9.16 -21.22
C ALA A 26 43.39 7.90 -21.92
N VAL A 27 42.55 6.92 -22.26
CA VAL A 27 42.95 5.76 -23.07
C VAL A 27 43.41 6.19 -24.45
N ILE A 28 42.63 7.03 -25.14
CA ILE A 28 42.98 7.54 -26.49
C ILE A 28 44.29 8.31 -26.44
N PHE A 29 44.44 9.24 -25.48
CA PHE A 29 45.67 10.01 -25.31
C PHE A 29 46.89 9.12 -25.02
N GLY A 30 46.79 8.23 -24.04
CA GLY A 30 47.89 7.34 -23.67
C GLY A 30 48.26 6.35 -24.79
N ALA A 31 47.28 5.90 -25.58
CA ALA A 31 47.52 5.06 -26.76
C ALA A 31 48.22 5.84 -27.89
N LEU A 32 47.84 7.10 -28.12
CA LEU A 32 48.53 7.97 -29.11
C LEU A 32 49.98 8.24 -28.70
N VAL A 33 50.24 8.51 -27.41
CA VAL A 33 51.60 8.70 -26.88
C VAL A 33 52.47 7.45 -27.12
N GLN A 34 51.93 6.26 -26.87
CA GLN A 34 52.67 5.00 -27.06
C GLN A 34 52.81 4.57 -28.53
N TRP A 35 51.76 4.70 -29.34
CA TRP A 35 51.72 4.13 -30.69
C TRP A 35 52.34 5.04 -31.75
N ALA A 36 52.16 6.35 -31.63
CA ALA A 36 52.66 7.30 -32.61
C ALA A 36 54.06 7.87 -32.28
N GLY A 37 54.64 7.51 -31.11
CA GLY A 37 55.97 7.94 -30.69
C GLY A 37 56.14 9.46 -30.54
N VAL A 38 55.03 10.20 -30.42
CA VAL A 38 54.99 11.67 -30.54
C VAL A 38 55.70 12.39 -29.39
N MET A 39 55.84 11.73 -28.23
CA MET A 39 56.51 12.28 -27.04
C MET A 39 57.33 11.18 -26.33
N PRO A 40 58.55 10.88 -26.80
CA PRO A 40 59.38 9.79 -26.23
C PRO A 40 59.73 10.02 -24.76
N ASP A 41 59.95 11.28 -24.34
CA ASP A 41 60.23 11.66 -22.95
C ASP A 41 59.04 11.43 -21.99
N LEU A 42 57.87 11.10 -22.53
CA LEU A 42 56.62 10.89 -21.77
C LEU A 42 56.05 9.47 -21.94
N GLU A 43 56.80 8.51 -22.51
CA GLU A 43 56.31 7.13 -22.67
C GLU A 43 55.81 6.49 -21.36
N GLU A 44 56.57 6.66 -20.27
CA GLU A 44 56.22 6.09 -18.97
C GLU A 44 54.94 6.72 -18.40
N TYR A 45 54.81 8.05 -18.51
CA TYR A 45 53.59 8.79 -18.18
C TYR A 45 52.40 8.35 -19.05
N GLY A 46 52.62 8.15 -20.36
CA GLY A 46 51.61 7.65 -21.29
C GLY A 46 51.09 6.26 -20.93
N ARG A 47 51.95 5.38 -20.38
CA ARG A 47 51.54 4.07 -19.83
C ARG A 47 50.67 4.22 -18.59
N TYR A 48 51.04 5.10 -17.66
CA TYR A 48 50.21 5.35 -16.46
C TYR A 48 48.86 6.02 -16.79
N VAL A 49 48.82 6.97 -17.72
CA VAL A 49 47.58 7.63 -18.17
C VAL A 49 46.67 6.65 -18.90
N LEU A 50 47.21 5.78 -19.77
CA LEU A 50 46.44 4.71 -20.41
C LEU A 50 45.84 3.75 -19.37
N LEU A 51 46.65 3.27 -18.43
CA LEU A 51 46.19 2.35 -17.38
C LEU A 51 45.12 2.98 -16.49
N GLY A 52 45.31 4.24 -16.08
CA GLY A 52 44.32 5.00 -15.31
C GLY A 52 43.03 5.19 -16.09
N GLY A 53 43.10 5.50 -17.39
CA GLY A 53 41.95 5.61 -18.27
C GLY A 53 41.14 4.32 -18.39
N VAL A 54 41.83 3.18 -18.56
CA VAL A 54 41.19 1.84 -18.57
C VAL A 54 40.49 1.58 -17.23
N VAL A 55 41.14 1.86 -16.09
CA VAL A 55 40.53 1.66 -14.77
C VAL A 55 39.28 2.52 -14.58
N LEU A 56 39.32 3.80 -14.95
CA LEU A 56 38.16 4.70 -14.88
C LEU A 56 36.99 4.21 -15.75
N TYR A 57 37.27 3.75 -16.96
CA TYR A 57 36.25 3.20 -17.85
C TYR A 57 35.68 1.86 -17.34
N LEU A 58 36.52 0.97 -16.79
CA LEU A 58 36.05 -0.27 -16.15
C LEU A 58 35.18 0.00 -14.91
N VAL A 59 35.51 1.03 -14.11
CA VAL A 59 34.68 1.47 -12.98
C VAL A 59 33.32 1.99 -13.48
N HIS A 60 33.30 2.74 -14.60
CA HIS A 60 32.04 3.16 -15.22
C HIS A 60 31.17 1.96 -15.64
N LEU A 61 31.75 1.00 -16.37
CA LEU A 61 31.03 -0.22 -16.78
C LEU A 61 30.52 -1.02 -15.57
N LEU A 62 31.32 -1.14 -14.49
CA LEU A 62 30.95 -1.88 -13.29
C LEU A 62 29.83 -1.20 -12.50
N GLU A 63 29.84 0.13 -12.34
CA GLU A 63 28.71 0.88 -11.77
C GLU A 63 27.46 0.65 -12.61
N ALA A 64 27.58 0.85 -13.92
CA ALA A 64 26.44 0.91 -14.80
C ALA A 64 25.78 -0.46 -15.01
N LEU A 65 26.57 -1.51 -15.26
CA LEU A 65 26.06 -2.83 -15.61
C LEU A 65 25.79 -3.71 -14.38
N CYS A 66 26.45 -3.47 -13.24
CA CYS A 66 26.37 -4.38 -12.08
C CYS A 66 25.86 -3.75 -10.78
N LYS A 67 25.82 -2.41 -10.67
CA LYS A 67 25.40 -1.72 -9.43
C LYS A 67 24.19 -0.81 -9.60
N SER A 68 23.99 -0.24 -10.78
CA SER A 68 22.89 0.69 -11.06
C SER A 68 21.52 0.08 -10.80
N LYS A 69 20.57 0.90 -10.35
CA LYS A 69 19.17 0.49 -10.19
C LYS A 69 18.56 0.01 -11.51
N THR A 70 18.88 0.70 -12.61
CA THR A 70 18.45 0.34 -13.98
C THR A 70 18.88 -1.07 -14.38
N SER A 71 20.13 -1.46 -14.09
CA SER A 71 20.58 -2.85 -14.30
C SER A 71 19.72 -3.85 -13.52
N LYS A 72 19.47 -3.59 -12.23
CA LYS A 72 18.64 -4.48 -11.38
C LYS A 72 17.20 -4.61 -11.89
N TYR A 73 16.58 -3.50 -12.27
CA TYR A 73 15.22 -3.48 -12.84
C TYR A 73 15.13 -4.23 -14.17
N LEU A 74 16.09 -4.00 -15.08
CA LEU A 74 16.12 -4.68 -16.38
C LEU A 74 16.44 -6.19 -16.27
N TYR A 75 17.08 -6.61 -15.18
CA TYR A 75 17.32 -8.02 -14.87
C TYR A 75 16.08 -8.72 -14.29
N TRP A 76 15.31 -8.03 -13.44
CA TRP A 76 14.11 -8.56 -12.77
C TRP A 76 12.81 -7.94 -13.28
N ILE A 77 12.49 -8.19 -14.55
CA ILE A 77 11.21 -7.82 -15.16
C ILE A 77 10.22 -8.98 -14.98
N LEU A 78 9.10 -8.72 -14.30
CA LEU A 78 8.01 -9.67 -14.04
C LEU A 78 6.69 -9.22 -14.72
N SER A 79 5.84 -10.19 -15.07
CA SER A 79 4.42 -9.96 -15.32
C SER A 79 3.67 -9.63 -14.03
N GLU A 80 2.41 -9.23 -14.17
CA GLU A 80 1.46 -9.08 -13.06
C GLU A 80 1.31 -10.37 -12.24
N THR A 81 1.11 -11.51 -12.90
CA THR A 81 0.98 -12.85 -12.29
C THR A 81 2.28 -13.37 -11.66
N GLU A 82 3.44 -13.12 -12.29
CA GLU A 82 4.76 -13.44 -11.74
C GLU A 82 5.07 -12.57 -10.51
N PHE A 83 4.68 -11.28 -10.53
CA PHE A 83 4.83 -10.38 -9.39
C PHE A 83 3.95 -10.80 -8.22
N ALA A 84 2.67 -11.11 -8.46
CA ALA A 84 1.77 -11.60 -7.42
C ALA A 84 2.26 -12.90 -6.78
N SER A 85 2.75 -13.84 -7.59
CA SER A 85 3.36 -15.08 -7.11
C SER A 85 4.62 -14.81 -6.26
N TYR A 86 5.48 -13.88 -6.69
CA TYR A 86 6.69 -13.50 -5.98
C TYR A 86 6.41 -12.78 -4.64
N VAL A 87 5.36 -11.96 -4.55
CA VAL A 87 4.95 -11.34 -3.27
C VAL A 87 4.42 -12.40 -2.31
N LYS A 88 3.66 -13.41 -2.78
CA LYS A 88 3.24 -14.55 -1.94
C LYS A 88 4.42 -15.41 -1.46
N GLU A 89 5.44 -15.58 -2.29
CA GLU A 89 6.70 -16.22 -1.89
C GLU A 89 7.41 -15.40 -0.80
N LEU A 90 7.49 -14.06 -0.95
CA LEU A 90 8.04 -13.17 0.09
C LEU A 90 7.25 -13.26 1.40
N GLN A 91 5.91 -13.22 1.34
CA GLN A 91 5.03 -13.28 2.51
C GLN A 91 5.23 -14.57 3.31
N SER A 92 5.30 -15.72 2.63
CA SER A 92 5.49 -17.04 3.25
C SER A 92 6.94 -17.35 3.66
N ALA A 93 7.93 -16.63 3.13
CA ALA A 93 9.34 -16.91 3.43
C ALA A 93 9.76 -16.51 4.85
N LYS A 94 10.57 -17.36 5.49
CA LYS A 94 11.02 -17.21 6.87
C LYS A 94 12.15 -16.15 6.96
N PRO A 95 12.11 -15.22 7.94
CA PRO A 95 13.22 -14.34 8.22
C PRO A 95 14.34 -15.06 8.98
N GLU A 96 15.58 -14.74 8.65
CA GLU A 96 16.80 -15.21 9.27
C GLU A 96 17.70 -14.02 9.61
N ILE A 97 18.33 -14.05 10.78
CA ILE A 97 19.35 -13.06 11.16
C ILE A 97 20.66 -13.79 11.34
N ARG A 98 21.65 -13.47 10.49
CA ARG A 98 23.00 -14.05 10.55
C ARG A 98 24.00 -13.06 11.11
N TRP A 99 24.79 -13.51 12.08
CA TRP A 99 25.96 -12.80 12.57
C TRP A 99 27.21 -13.48 12.04
N THR A 100 28.20 -12.69 11.63
CA THR A 100 29.53 -13.18 11.24
C THR A 100 30.59 -12.31 11.91
N ILE A 101 31.66 -12.95 12.39
CA ILE A 101 32.86 -12.28 12.87
C ILE A 101 34.09 -12.88 12.18
N GLN A 102 34.94 -12.01 11.64
CA GLN A 102 36.25 -12.35 11.09
C GLN A 102 37.33 -11.66 11.90
N ASN A 103 38.11 -12.43 12.64
CA ASN A 103 39.27 -11.97 13.39
C ASN A 103 40.51 -11.93 12.48
N TYR A 104 41.38 -10.96 12.73
CA TYR A 104 42.65 -10.81 12.04
C TYR A 104 43.65 -9.98 12.84
N HIS A 105 44.92 -10.08 12.47
CA HIS A 105 45.95 -9.11 12.81
C HIS A 105 46.72 -8.68 11.56
N TYR A 106 47.72 -7.83 11.76
CA TYR A 106 48.68 -7.47 10.74
C TYR A 106 50.06 -7.99 11.12
N GLU A 107 50.69 -8.71 10.20
CA GLU A 107 52.11 -9.09 10.30
C GLU A 107 52.96 -8.16 9.44
N GLU A 108 54.14 -7.79 9.93
CA GLU A 108 55.15 -7.10 9.12
C GLU A 108 56.05 -8.12 8.42
N ARG A 109 55.84 -8.33 7.12
CA ARG A 109 56.73 -9.16 6.33
C ARG A 109 57.87 -8.32 5.78
N ARG A 110 59.08 -8.58 6.26
CA ARG A 110 60.31 -8.02 5.69
C ARG A 110 60.74 -8.88 4.50
N THR A 111 60.91 -8.24 3.36
CA THR A 111 61.39 -8.88 2.13
C THR A 111 62.56 -8.07 1.61
N ARG A 112 63.71 -8.72 1.40
CA ARG A 112 64.89 -8.09 0.82
C ARG A 112 64.85 -8.28 -0.70
N ASP A 113 65.01 -7.20 -1.45
CA ASP A 113 65.11 -7.29 -2.91
C ASP A 113 66.51 -7.73 -3.37
N LYS A 114 66.70 -7.86 -4.69
CA LYS A 114 67.98 -8.31 -5.27
C LYS A 114 69.13 -7.34 -5.04
N ASP A 115 68.82 -6.07 -4.73
CA ASP A 115 69.77 -4.99 -4.51
C ASP A 115 70.07 -4.77 -3.01
N GLY A 116 69.52 -5.64 -2.14
CA GLY A 116 69.80 -5.67 -0.71
C GLY A 116 68.93 -4.75 0.14
N LYS A 117 67.95 -4.05 -0.45
CA LYS A 117 67.07 -3.11 0.25
C LYS A 117 65.91 -3.85 0.91
N GLU A 118 65.63 -3.51 2.18
CA GLU A 118 64.51 -4.11 2.90
C GLU A 118 63.20 -3.37 2.63
N LYS A 119 62.21 -4.09 2.10
CA LYS A 119 60.82 -3.66 2.03
C LYS A 119 60.02 -4.31 3.15
N VAL A 120 59.45 -3.48 4.02
CA VAL A 120 58.49 -3.93 5.04
C VAL A 120 57.09 -3.81 4.45
N GLU A 121 56.38 -4.93 4.34
CA GLU A 121 54.98 -4.97 3.91
C GLU A 121 54.09 -5.42 5.06
N ARG A 122 53.11 -4.59 5.44
CA ARG A 122 52.15 -4.89 6.49
C ARG A 122 50.97 -5.68 5.90
N LYS A 123 50.95 -6.99 6.12
CA LYS A 123 49.96 -7.90 5.54
C LYS A 123 48.86 -8.28 6.55
N ARG A 124 47.60 -8.20 6.15
CA ARG A 124 46.46 -8.71 6.94
C ARG A 124 46.47 -10.24 6.93
N VAL A 125 46.40 -10.85 8.11
CA VAL A 125 46.30 -12.31 8.30
C VAL A 125 45.00 -12.62 9.03
N ASN A 126 44.09 -13.34 8.36
CA ASN A 126 42.80 -13.75 8.93
C ASN A 126 43.00 -15.03 9.77
N THR A 127 42.61 -14.99 11.04
CA THR A 127 42.95 -16.04 12.03
C THR A 127 41.77 -16.89 12.47
N HIS A 128 40.61 -16.28 12.76
CA HIS A 128 39.40 -17.00 13.19
C HIS A 128 38.15 -16.43 12.55
N ARG A 129 37.30 -17.28 11.97
CA ARG A 129 35.98 -16.90 11.45
C ARG A 129 34.89 -17.72 12.14
N ALA A 130 33.87 -17.04 12.64
CA ALA A 130 32.67 -17.69 13.16
C ALA A 130 31.41 -17.06 12.56
N GLN A 131 30.34 -17.87 12.50
CA GLN A 131 29.01 -17.45 12.11
C GLN A 131 27.99 -18.08 13.05
N ALA A 132 26.90 -17.36 13.32
CA ALA A 132 25.76 -17.85 14.09
C ALA A 132 24.47 -17.26 13.52
N TYR A 133 23.35 -17.91 13.79
CA TYR A 133 22.02 -17.44 13.43
C TYR A 133 21.24 -17.11 14.70
N TYR A 134 20.36 -16.11 14.63
CA TYR A 134 19.38 -15.89 15.67
C TYR A 134 18.31 -16.98 15.63
N ASP A 135 17.90 -17.44 16.81
CA ASP A 135 16.92 -18.50 16.99
C ASP A 135 15.51 -17.91 16.83
N ILE A 136 15.05 -17.82 15.59
CA ILE A 136 13.69 -17.37 15.25
C ILE A 136 12.78 -18.59 15.15
N GLN A 137 11.83 -18.69 16.08
CA GLN A 137 10.86 -19.78 16.16
C GLN A 137 9.52 -19.40 15.53
N GLY A 138 9.07 -18.15 15.71
CA GLY A 138 7.85 -17.61 15.11
C GLY A 138 8.10 -16.32 14.34
N PHE A 139 7.31 -16.06 13.30
CA PHE A 139 7.33 -14.77 12.58
C PHE A 139 5.93 -14.35 12.10
N LEU A 140 5.76 -13.07 11.83
CA LEU A 140 4.55 -12.51 11.25
C LEU A 140 4.94 -11.59 10.11
N ASP A 141 4.37 -11.83 8.94
CA ASP A 141 4.54 -10.97 7.78
C ASP A 141 3.48 -9.87 7.74
N GLU A 142 3.89 -8.65 7.37
CA GLU A 142 3.00 -7.50 7.17
C GLU A 142 3.21 -6.81 5.81
N THR A 143 3.66 -7.57 4.82
CA THR A 143 3.78 -7.16 3.41
C THR A 143 2.38 -7.08 2.77
N LEU A 144 2.08 -5.99 2.06
CA LEU A 144 0.80 -5.78 1.39
C LEU A 144 0.46 -6.89 0.37
N SER A 145 -0.84 -7.15 0.14
CA SER A 145 -1.31 -8.07 -0.91
C SER A 145 -0.95 -7.52 -2.30
N PRO A 146 -0.49 -8.40 -3.21
CA PRO A 146 -0.28 -8.02 -4.60
C PRO A 146 -1.60 -7.66 -5.29
N GLU A 147 -2.65 -8.46 -5.15
CA GLU A 147 -3.92 -8.31 -5.88
C GLU A 147 -4.56 -6.93 -5.66
N GLN A 148 -4.77 -6.55 -4.39
CA GLN A 148 -5.43 -5.28 -4.04
C GLN A 148 -4.63 -4.06 -4.54
N THR A 149 -3.30 -4.14 -4.46
CA THR A 149 -2.43 -3.04 -4.90
C THR A 149 -2.39 -2.96 -6.42
N LEU A 150 -2.39 -4.09 -7.13
CA LEU A 150 -2.44 -4.15 -8.60
C LEU A 150 -3.77 -3.64 -9.16
N ALA A 151 -4.90 -4.02 -8.57
CA ALA A 151 -6.21 -3.46 -8.91
C ALA A 151 -6.24 -1.93 -8.74
N MET A 152 -5.71 -1.45 -7.62
CA MET A 152 -5.53 -0.02 -7.34
C MET A 152 -4.62 0.69 -8.37
N PHE A 153 -3.61 0.00 -8.93
CA PHE A 153 -2.77 0.53 -10.00
C PHE A 153 -3.52 0.72 -11.32
N HIS A 154 -4.24 -0.29 -11.80
CA HIS A 154 -5.02 -0.17 -13.04
C HIS A 154 -6.01 1.01 -12.92
N LEU A 155 -6.76 1.05 -11.81
CA LEU A 155 -7.74 2.11 -11.53
C LEU A 155 -7.16 3.53 -11.64
N LEU A 156 -6.00 3.81 -11.03
CA LEU A 156 -5.43 5.16 -11.03
C LEU A 156 -4.85 5.61 -12.37
N TYR A 157 -4.30 4.68 -13.17
CA TYR A 157 -3.72 5.01 -14.47
C TYR A 157 -4.76 5.22 -15.57
N ASP A 158 -5.94 4.61 -15.43
CA ASP A 158 -7.08 4.88 -16.29
C ASP A 158 -7.68 6.27 -15.99
N GLY A 159 -7.84 6.62 -14.72
CA GLY A 159 -8.46 7.88 -14.28
C GLY A 159 -7.67 9.16 -14.61
N GLU A 160 -6.34 9.13 -14.68
CA GLU A 160 -5.52 10.33 -15.02
C GLU A 160 -5.34 10.58 -16.54
N HIS A 161 -5.99 9.80 -17.42
CA HIS A 161 -5.72 9.82 -18.86
C HIS A 161 -6.94 9.92 -19.80
N GLU A 162 -8.16 10.13 -19.28
CA GLU A 162 -9.37 10.35 -20.10
C GLU A 162 -9.33 11.65 -20.95
N ASP A 163 -8.56 12.67 -20.53
CA ASP A 163 -8.44 13.97 -21.24
C ASP A 163 -7.75 13.89 -22.64
N LEU A 164 -7.40 12.70 -23.12
CA LEU A 164 -6.67 12.46 -24.38
C LEU A 164 -7.39 11.44 -25.29
N GLU A 165 -8.60 11.80 -25.73
CA GLU A 165 -9.45 11.09 -26.71
C GLU A 165 -8.74 10.59 -28.00
N ALA A 166 -7.55 11.10 -28.33
CA ALA A 166 -6.80 10.73 -29.52
C ALA A 166 -6.16 9.33 -29.50
N ASN A 167 -6.17 8.58 -28.38
CA ASN A 167 -5.35 7.37 -28.21
C ASN A 167 -6.09 6.04 -27.98
N LYS A 168 -7.39 5.96 -28.25
CA LYS A 168 -8.28 4.76 -28.11
C LYS A 168 -7.91 3.51 -28.95
N LYS A 169 -6.66 3.37 -29.43
CA LYS A 169 -6.21 2.26 -30.31
C LYS A 169 -4.94 1.52 -29.87
N LYS A 170 -4.45 1.75 -28.65
CA LYS A 170 -3.38 0.94 -28.05
C LYS A 170 -3.73 0.58 -26.61
N SER A 171 -3.90 -0.72 -26.35
CA SER A 171 -3.80 -1.31 -25.00
C SER A 171 -2.54 -0.75 -24.35
N ARG A 172 -2.73 0.07 -23.31
CA ARG A 172 -1.68 0.93 -22.76
C ARG A 172 -1.03 0.20 -21.61
N ARG A 173 0.28 0.00 -21.70
CA ARG A 173 1.06 -0.75 -20.70
C ARG A 173 1.64 0.20 -19.67
N ILE A 174 1.51 -0.16 -18.40
CA ILE A 174 2.08 0.59 -17.29
C ILE A 174 3.37 -0.13 -16.86
N PHE A 175 4.42 0.65 -16.64
CA PHE A 175 5.73 0.14 -16.21
C PHE A 175 6.02 0.61 -14.79
N LEU A 176 6.02 -0.31 -13.84
CA LEU A 176 6.25 -0.03 -12.42
C LEU A 176 7.66 -0.44 -12.00
N LEU A 177 8.32 0.42 -11.24
CA LEU A 177 9.60 0.18 -10.58
C LEU A 177 9.33 -0.01 -9.08
N CYS A 178 9.33 -1.26 -8.64
CA CYS A 178 9.11 -1.65 -7.25
C CYS A 178 10.46 -1.77 -6.53
N GLU A 179 10.74 -0.84 -5.61
CA GLU A 179 11.81 -1.02 -4.62
C GLU A 179 11.26 -1.88 -3.48
N MET A 180 11.91 -3.01 -3.17
CA MET A 180 11.45 -3.97 -2.17
C MET A 180 12.40 -3.95 -0.94
N PRO A 181 12.33 -2.98 0.00
CA PRO A 181 13.17 -3.01 1.19
C PRO A 181 12.74 -4.13 2.15
N LEU A 182 13.70 -4.84 2.75
CA LEU A 182 13.49 -5.82 3.82
C LEU A 182 13.58 -5.13 5.20
N GLU A 183 12.48 -5.04 5.93
CA GLU A 183 12.43 -4.45 7.27
C GLU A 183 12.09 -5.52 8.32
N TYR A 184 13.04 -5.80 9.22
CA TYR A 184 12.90 -6.84 10.25
C TYR A 184 12.86 -6.17 11.62
N HIS A 185 11.80 -6.43 12.37
CA HIS A 185 11.64 -5.92 13.74
C HIS A 185 11.39 -7.06 14.73
N ALA A 186 12.06 -6.98 15.87
CA ALA A 186 11.68 -7.77 17.03
C ALA A 186 10.22 -7.46 17.42
N ILE A 187 9.50 -8.46 17.95
CA ILE A 187 8.09 -8.28 18.33
C ILE A 187 7.91 -7.26 19.45
N ASP A 188 8.81 -7.24 20.44
CA ASP A 188 8.76 -6.41 21.64
C ASP A 188 10.17 -5.99 22.10
N ASP A 189 10.23 -5.13 23.13
CA ASP A 189 11.49 -4.65 23.70
C ASP A 189 12.35 -5.75 24.35
N GLN A 190 11.73 -6.82 24.85
CA GLN A 190 12.44 -7.93 25.49
C GLN A 190 13.16 -8.78 24.44
N GLU A 191 12.50 -9.01 23.30
CA GLU A 191 13.05 -9.67 22.12
C GLU A 191 14.18 -8.84 21.49
N GLU A 192 14.02 -7.52 21.41
CA GLU A 192 15.06 -6.60 20.95
C GLU A 192 16.30 -6.64 21.87
N GLN A 193 16.12 -6.60 23.19
CA GLN A 193 17.19 -6.76 24.17
C GLN A 193 17.84 -8.15 24.11
N ARG A 194 17.07 -9.22 23.91
CA ARG A 194 17.56 -10.60 23.78
C ARG A 194 18.41 -10.76 22.51
N LEU A 195 17.94 -10.23 21.38
CA LEU A 195 18.68 -10.20 20.12
C LEU A 195 20.04 -9.52 20.30
N PHE A 196 20.04 -8.32 20.91
CA PHE A 196 21.25 -7.57 21.22
C PHE A 196 22.19 -8.36 22.15
N GLY A 197 21.69 -8.87 23.28
CA GLY A 197 22.48 -9.60 24.27
C GLY A 197 23.09 -10.89 23.72
N ARG A 198 22.35 -11.63 22.89
CA ARG A 198 22.83 -12.84 22.20
C ARG A 198 23.89 -12.50 21.15
N ARG A 199 23.71 -11.41 20.39
CA ARG A 199 24.68 -10.91 19.40
C ARG A 199 26.00 -10.51 20.05
N GLU A 200 25.96 -9.69 21.11
CA GLU A 200 27.17 -9.26 21.81
C GLU A 200 27.87 -10.42 22.53
N THR A 201 27.10 -11.38 23.06
CA THR A 201 27.67 -12.61 23.63
C THR A 201 28.40 -13.44 22.57
N PHE A 202 27.78 -13.70 21.42
CA PHE A 202 28.42 -14.39 20.29
C PHE A 202 29.70 -13.67 19.83
N PHE A 203 29.67 -12.35 19.68
CA PHE A 203 30.84 -11.57 19.29
C PHE A 203 31.95 -11.59 20.34
N ARG A 204 31.62 -11.50 21.64
CA ARG A 204 32.58 -11.59 22.75
C ARG A 204 33.28 -12.94 22.79
N GLU A 205 32.53 -14.03 22.72
CA GLU A 205 33.05 -15.41 22.74
C GLU A 205 33.92 -15.77 21.52
N ASN A 206 33.72 -15.05 20.41
CA ASN A 206 34.47 -15.25 19.16
C ASN A 206 35.47 -14.13 18.86
N THR A 207 35.69 -13.19 19.77
CA THR A 207 36.80 -12.23 19.69
C THR A 207 38.07 -12.93 20.16
N ARG A 208 39.03 -13.15 19.25
CA ARG A 208 40.25 -13.95 19.49
C ARG A 208 41.54 -13.27 19.04
N ASP A 209 41.45 -12.06 18.50
CA ASP A 209 42.58 -11.36 17.90
C ASP A 209 42.43 -9.83 18.05
N THR A 210 43.46 -9.09 17.62
CA THR A 210 43.58 -7.63 17.73
C THR A 210 42.57 -6.84 16.90
N HIS A 211 42.15 -7.36 15.75
CA HIS A 211 41.16 -6.73 14.88
C HIS A 211 40.03 -7.69 14.50
N GLN A 212 38.86 -7.12 14.24
CA GLN A 212 37.64 -7.86 13.94
C GLN A 212 36.74 -7.12 12.95
N ASP A 213 36.29 -7.82 11.91
CA ASP A 213 35.16 -7.38 11.09
C ASP A 213 33.91 -8.10 11.61
N LYS A 214 32.99 -7.34 12.22
CA LYS A 214 31.68 -7.84 12.71
C LYS A 214 30.59 -7.46 11.71
N LYS A 215 29.74 -8.42 11.33
CA LYS A 215 28.62 -8.21 10.40
C LYS A 215 27.34 -8.81 10.97
N SER A 216 26.24 -8.08 10.82
CA SER A 216 24.87 -8.58 11.01
C SER A 216 24.14 -8.48 9.68
N GLU A 217 23.46 -9.53 9.27
CA GLU A 217 22.75 -9.63 8.00
C GLU A 217 21.32 -10.09 8.24
N HIS A 218 20.36 -9.37 7.65
CA HIS A 218 18.97 -9.80 7.56
C HIS A 218 18.83 -10.56 6.24
N LEU A 219 18.41 -11.82 6.34
CA LEU A 219 18.29 -12.77 5.23
C LEU A 219 16.88 -13.34 5.24
N ILE A 220 16.36 -13.70 4.08
CA ILE A 220 15.05 -14.35 3.94
C ILE A 220 15.25 -15.69 3.22
N SER A 221 14.40 -16.68 3.52
CA SER A 221 14.56 -18.03 2.98
C SER A 221 14.34 -18.16 1.46
N CYS A 222 13.80 -17.12 0.80
CA CYS A 222 13.58 -17.05 -0.65
C CYS A 222 14.58 -16.13 -1.36
N HIS A 223 14.60 -16.14 -2.70
CA HIS A 223 15.52 -15.29 -3.46
C HIS A 223 15.01 -13.84 -3.56
N HIS A 224 15.37 -13.03 -2.56
CA HIS A 224 14.94 -11.64 -2.48
C HIS A 224 15.53 -10.73 -3.57
N LYS A 225 14.64 -10.27 -4.45
CA LYS A 225 14.86 -9.23 -5.46
C LYS A 225 14.51 -7.87 -4.84
N SER A 226 15.52 -7.13 -4.40
CA SER A 226 15.34 -5.79 -3.81
C SER A 226 14.80 -4.72 -4.76
N HIS A 227 14.86 -4.97 -6.07
CA HIS A 227 14.39 -4.07 -7.13
C HIS A 227 13.74 -4.95 -8.19
N VAL A 228 12.47 -4.71 -8.49
CA VAL A 228 11.66 -5.47 -9.45
C VAL A 228 10.98 -4.49 -10.39
N MET A 229 10.89 -4.83 -11.67
CA MET A 229 10.10 -4.09 -12.64
C MET A 229 8.85 -4.90 -12.99
N VAL A 230 7.66 -4.32 -12.88
CA VAL A 230 6.39 -4.98 -13.19
C VAL A 230 5.81 -4.35 -14.46
N ILE A 231 5.36 -5.19 -15.39
CA ILE A 231 4.61 -4.76 -16.58
C ILE A 231 3.13 -5.08 -16.36
N LEU A 232 2.31 -4.05 -16.21
CA LEU A 232 0.85 -4.19 -16.19
C LEU A 232 0.30 -4.04 -17.60
N LYS A 233 -0.70 -4.85 -17.93
CA LYS A 233 -1.34 -4.87 -19.24
C LYS A 233 -2.81 -5.15 -19.09
N GLU A 234 -3.62 -4.25 -19.63
CA GLU A 234 -5.06 -4.38 -19.75
C GLU A 234 -5.48 -5.72 -20.38
N GLY A 235 -6.28 -6.50 -19.65
CA GLY A 235 -7.11 -7.58 -20.17
C GLY A 235 -6.45 -8.84 -20.75
N THR A 236 -5.14 -9.08 -20.60
CA THR A 236 -4.51 -10.34 -21.10
C THR A 236 -3.23 -10.77 -20.37
N ASP A 237 -3.17 -12.04 -19.98
CA ASP A 237 -2.03 -12.70 -19.31
C ASP A 237 -0.72 -12.74 -20.12
N ASP A 238 -0.76 -12.57 -21.44
CA ASP A 238 0.44 -12.71 -22.29
C ASP A 238 1.31 -11.44 -22.27
N SER A 239 2.29 -11.48 -21.36
CA SER A 239 3.21 -10.41 -20.96
C SER A 239 4.53 -10.38 -21.74
N ARG A 240 4.75 -11.31 -22.68
CA ARG A 240 6.09 -11.55 -23.27
C ARG A 240 6.60 -10.47 -24.23
N ALA A 241 5.71 -9.62 -24.76
CA ALA A 241 6.07 -8.58 -25.72
C ALA A 241 6.71 -7.34 -25.06
N ARG A 242 7.89 -7.49 -24.42
CA ARG A 242 8.64 -6.36 -23.83
C ARG A 242 9.08 -5.37 -24.92
N PRO A 243 8.98 -4.03 -24.69
CA PRO A 243 9.57 -3.04 -25.59
C PRO A 243 11.07 -3.30 -25.83
N TRP A 244 11.56 -3.05 -27.05
CA TRP A 244 12.94 -3.31 -27.44
C TRP A 244 13.99 -2.61 -26.56
N TRP A 245 13.66 -1.42 -26.03
CA TRP A 245 14.50 -0.65 -25.12
C TRP A 245 14.59 -1.23 -23.70
N MET A 246 13.69 -2.15 -23.31
CA MET A 246 13.76 -2.89 -22.04
C MET A 246 14.70 -4.11 -22.12
N SER A 247 15.52 -4.21 -23.16
CA SER A 247 16.59 -5.21 -23.24
C SER A 247 17.81 -4.79 -22.42
N TYR A 248 18.23 -5.64 -21.48
CA TYR A 248 19.49 -5.48 -20.75
C TYR A 248 20.69 -5.33 -21.73
N TRP A 249 20.68 -6.05 -22.85
CA TRP A 249 21.72 -5.91 -23.89
C TRP A 249 21.71 -4.54 -24.57
N PHE A 250 20.54 -3.96 -24.81
CA PHE A 250 20.46 -2.61 -25.37
C PHE A 250 21.01 -1.56 -24.38
N TYR A 251 20.69 -1.70 -23.09
CA TYR A 251 21.31 -0.87 -22.04
C TYR A 251 22.83 -1.09 -21.93
N ALA A 252 23.30 -2.33 -22.08
CA ALA A 252 24.73 -2.64 -22.08
C ALA A 252 25.48 -1.97 -23.26
N ILE A 253 24.90 -2.03 -24.46
CA ILE A 253 25.41 -1.33 -25.65
C ILE A 253 25.43 0.19 -25.40
N CYS A 254 24.32 0.77 -24.94
CA CYS A 254 24.27 2.20 -24.59
C CYS A 254 25.37 2.58 -23.59
N THR A 255 25.65 1.73 -22.61
CA THR A 255 26.68 1.96 -21.60
C THR A 255 28.10 1.92 -22.18
N VAL A 256 28.39 0.97 -23.07
CA VAL A 256 29.69 0.90 -23.78
C VAL A 256 29.92 2.17 -24.63
N PHE A 257 28.88 2.73 -25.22
CA PHE A 257 28.94 3.99 -25.97
C PHE A 257 28.74 5.26 -25.10
N LEU A 258 28.91 5.16 -23.77
CA LEU A 258 28.75 6.25 -22.79
C LEU A 258 27.35 6.93 -22.76
N MET A 259 26.37 6.36 -23.46
CA MET A 259 24.96 6.79 -23.49
C MET A 259 24.13 6.21 -22.32
N SER A 260 24.78 5.68 -21.28
CA SER A 260 24.10 5.15 -20.09
C SER A 260 23.24 6.20 -19.38
N VAL A 261 23.70 7.45 -19.26
CA VAL A 261 22.93 8.52 -18.60
C VAL A 261 21.69 8.92 -19.40
N PRO A 262 21.76 9.28 -20.71
CA PRO A 262 20.57 9.52 -21.54
C PRO A 262 19.58 8.35 -21.52
N PHE A 263 20.08 7.10 -21.60
CA PHE A 263 19.22 5.92 -21.49
C PHE A 263 18.49 5.87 -20.14
N ARG A 264 19.18 6.12 -19.01
CA ARG A 264 18.56 6.11 -17.67
C ARG A 264 17.51 7.22 -17.53
N VAL A 265 17.76 8.43 -18.04
CA VAL A 265 16.75 9.52 -18.06
C VAL A 265 15.51 9.07 -18.84
N PHE A 266 15.69 8.53 -20.04
CA PHE A 266 14.58 8.02 -20.84
C PHE A 266 13.84 6.89 -20.12
N PHE A 267 14.55 5.86 -19.64
CA PHE A 267 13.98 4.72 -18.92
C PHE A 267 13.12 5.15 -17.72
N PHE A 268 13.65 6.01 -16.83
CA PHE A 268 12.90 6.50 -15.67
C PHE A 268 11.75 7.46 -16.06
N SER A 269 11.80 8.12 -17.22
CA SER A 269 10.69 8.94 -17.72
C SER A 269 9.47 8.10 -18.16
N GLN A 270 9.70 6.84 -18.55
CA GLN A 270 8.67 5.92 -19.04
C GLN A 270 8.04 5.06 -17.93
N CYS A 271 8.56 5.15 -16.70
CA CYS A 271 8.14 4.27 -15.60
C CYS A 271 7.68 5.07 -14.38
N ALA A 272 6.75 4.49 -13.63
CA ALA A 272 6.37 4.97 -12.31
C ALA A 272 7.13 4.20 -11.23
N LYS A 273 7.28 4.80 -10.04
CA LYS A 273 7.99 4.20 -8.91
C LYS A 273 7.03 3.92 -7.75
N ILE A 274 7.22 2.79 -7.08
CA ILE A 274 6.64 2.49 -5.77
C ILE A 274 7.70 1.88 -4.85
N GLN A 275 7.56 2.12 -3.54
CA GLN A 275 8.26 1.36 -2.51
C GLN A 275 7.31 0.34 -1.91
N TRP A 276 7.72 -0.93 -1.94
CA TRP A 276 6.96 -2.08 -1.47
C TRP A 276 7.71 -2.76 -0.34
N GLU A 277 7.51 -2.25 0.86
CA GLU A 277 8.15 -2.75 2.07
C GLU A 277 7.77 -4.22 2.34
N VAL A 278 8.80 -5.06 2.53
CA VAL A 278 8.67 -6.45 2.98
C VAL A 278 8.92 -6.44 4.49
N LEU A 279 7.84 -6.33 5.26
CA LEU A 279 7.89 -6.16 6.71
C LEU A 279 7.73 -7.50 7.42
N LYS A 280 8.71 -7.86 8.25
CA LYS A 280 8.71 -9.09 9.07
C LYS A 280 8.85 -8.75 10.55
N HIS A 281 7.96 -9.29 11.37
CA HIS A 281 8.10 -9.35 12.83
C HIS A 281 8.56 -10.74 13.24
N PHE A 282 9.44 -10.86 14.23
CA PHE A 282 9.99 -12.15 14.66
C PHE A 282 10.15 -12.27 16.18
N SER A 283 10.19 -13.51 16.66
CA SER A 283 10.50 -13.86 18.05
C SER A 283 11.19 -15.23 18.16
N HIS A 284 11.94 -15.42 19.25
CA HIS A 284 12.40 -16.74 19.70
C HIS A 284 11.29 -17.63 20.27
N LYS A 285 10.08 -17.08 20.48
CA LYS A 285 8.88 -17.82 20.87
C LYS A 285 8.11 -18.21 19.61
N GLN A 286 7.48 -19.39 19.63
CA GLN A 286 6.49 -19.78 18.63
C GLN A 286 5.30 -18.80 18.64
N GLU A 287 4.61 -18.67 17.53
CA GLU A 287 3.63 -17.59 17.28
C GLU A 287 2.38 -17.70 18.17
N GLU A 288 2.06 -18.91 18.64
CA GLU A 288 0.93 -19.20 19.52
C GLU A 288 1.16 -18.68 20.96
N LEU A 289 2.42 -18.37 21.31
CA LEU A 289 2.83 -17.88 22.64
C LEU A 289 2.95 -16.35 22.70
N TRP A 290 2.58 -15.65 21.64
CA TRP A 290 2.62 -14.20 21.57
C TRP A 290 1.39 -13.63 22.27
N THR A 291 1.52 -12.58 23.09
CA THR A 291 0.40 -12.04 23.90
C THR A 291 -0.09 -10.68 23.45
N GLU A 292 0.67 -9.99 22.60
CA GLU A 292 0.38 -8.64 22.10
C GLU A 292 0.80 -8.50 20.63
N ASP A 293 0.17 -7.57 19.91
CA ASP A 293 0.60 -7.21 18.55
C ASP A 293 2.04 -6.66 18.53
N PRO A 294 2.83 -6.88 17.46
CA PRO A 294 4.21 -6.38 17.39
C PRO A 294 4.31 -4.87 17.61
N LYS A 295 5.31 -4.43 18.39
CA LYS A 295 5.66 -3.02 18.68
C LYS A 295 5.75 -2.17 17.41
N HIS A 296 6.42 -2.68 16.39
CA HIS A 296 6.66 -1.99 15.11
C HIS A 296 5.67 -2.35 14.01
N SER A 297 4.56 -3.02 14.34
CA SER A 297 3.56 -3.43 13.37
C SER A 297 3.07 -2.24 12.52
N ARG A 298 2.74 -2.49 11.25
CA ARG A 298 1.93 -1.60 10.42
C ARG A 298 0.59 -1.24 11.10
N ALA A 299 0.10 -2.09 12.01
CA ALA A 299 -1.01 -1.76 12.90
C ALA A 299 -0.74 -0.67 13.95
N LYS A 300 0.52 -0.25 14.14
CA LYS A 300 0.94 0.81 15.07
C LYS A 300 1.63 2.00 14.39
N ARG A 301 2.32 1.80 13.26
CA ARG A 301 2.94 2.86 12.40
C ARG A 301 1.92 3.83 11.76
N THR A 302 2.24 5.12 11.68
CA THR A 302 1.30 6.20 11.29
C THR A 302 1.26 6.56 9.80
N ASP A 303 2.15 5.99 8.97
CA ASP A 303 2.15 6.17 7.51
C ASP A 303 0.94 5.48 6.84
N ALA A 304 0.67 5.79 5.57
CA ALA A 304 -0.50 5.23 4.89
C ALA A 304 -0.35 3.81 4.40
N ALA A 305 0.84 3.35 4.03
CA ALA A 305 1.01 1.95 3.67
C ALA A 305 0.66 1.07 4.89
N SER A 306 1.03 1.52 6.09
CA SER A 306 0.62 1.00 7.39
C SER A 306 -0.89 1.13 7.65
N LYS A 307 -1.53 2.28 7.37
CA LYS A 307 -3.00 2.45 7.53
C LYS A 307 -3.82 1.64 6.52
N ALA A 308 -3.35 1.47 5.29
CA ALA A 308 -3.95 0.58 4.30
C ALA A 308 -3.79 -0.88 4.74
N PHE A 309 -2.59 -1.28 5.19
CA PHE A 309 -2.34 -2.61 5.70
C PHE A 309 -3.18 -2.95 6.96
N ARG A 310 -3.40 -2.00 7.89
CA ARG A 310 -4.37 -2.15 8.99
C ARG A 310 -5.77 -2.56 8.54
N LYS A 311 -6.14 -2.06 7.36
CA LYS A 311 -7.46 -2.27 6.76
C LYS A 311 -7.49 -3.50 5.86
N VAL A 312 -6.35 -4.01 5.38
CA VAL A 312 -6.24 -5.31 4.69
C VAL A 312 -6.09 -6.49 5.67
N LYS A 313 -5.47 -6.27 6.84
CA LYS A 313 -5.24 -7.19 7.96
C LYS A 313 -6.26 -8.35 8.16
N ARG A 314 -7.56 -8.07 8.04
CA ARG A 314 -8.43 -8.37 9.20
C ARG A 314 -9.86 -8.88 8.97
N GLU A 315 -10.62 -8.55 7.90
CA GLU A 315 -10.62 -9.16 6.54
C GLU A 315 -10.07 -10.59 6.50
N MET A 316 -8.76 -10.76 6.58
CA MET A 316 -8.25 -12.11 6.86
C MET A 316 -8.52 -12.43 8.35
N PRO A 317 -9.11 -13.59 8.67
CA PRO A 317 -9.58 -13.89 10.02
C PRO A 317 -8.41 -13.88 11.01
N ALA A 318 -8.51 -13.00 12.02
CA ALA A 318 -7.53 -12.96 13.10
C ALA A 318 -7.59 -14.25 13.94
N ARG A 319 -6.42 -14.75 14.36
CA ARG A 319 -6.30 -15.94 15.21
C ARG A 319 -7.14 -15.80 16.48
N THR A 320 -8.04 -16.76 16.71
CA THR A 320 -8.81 -16.87 17.95
C THR A 320 -7.89 -17.26 19.12
N PHE A 321 -7.62 -16.31 20.01
CA PHE A 321 -6.93 -16.60 21.26
C PHE A 321 -7.82 -17.44 22.18
N SER A 322 -7.41 -18.67 22.47
CA SER A 322 -8.11 -19.57 23.40
C SER A 322 -7.88 -19.16 24.86
N GLY A 323 -8.52 -18.06 25.28
CA GLY A 323 -8.40 -17.47 26.62
C GLY A 323 -9.74 -17.25 27.31
N LYS A 324 -10.27 -18.29 27.97
CA LYS A 324 -11.49 -18.28 28.82
C LYS A 324 -12.71 -17.56 28.23
N ARG A 325 -13.56 -18.34 27.55
CA ARG A 325 -14.95 -17.98 27.18
C ARG A 325 -15.69 -17.29 28.34
N ALA A 326 -16.17 -16.07 28.08
CA ALA A 326 -17.27 -15.46 28.83
C ALA A 326 -18.60 -15.96 28.28
N ALA A 327 -19.66 -15.96 29.10
CA ALA A 327 -20.89 -16.72 28.85
C ALA A 327 -21.90 -16.01 27.90
N TRP A 328 -21.44 -15.64 26.70
CA TRP A 328 -22.26 -15.08 25.62
C TRP A 328 -22.14 -15.87 24.30
N ASP A 329 -21.52 -17.06 24.36
CA ASP A 329 -21.09 -17.83 23.20
C ASP A 329 -22.06 -18.98 22.87
N GLU A 330 -23.32 -18.62 22.59
CA GLU A 330 -24.29 -19.44 21.83
C GLU A 330 -24.73 -18.70 20.56
N GLY A 331 -23.75 -18.33 19.73
CA GLY A 331 -23.98 -18.12 18.30
C GLY A 331 -23.91 -19.47 17.57
N PRO A 332 -24.71 -19.71 16.51
CA PRO A 332 -24.66 -20.96 15.76
C PRO A 332 -23.29 -21.16 15.11
N ALA A 333 -22.91 -22.44 14.98
CA ALA A 333 -21.59 -22.86 14.53
C ALA A 333 -21.27 -22.47 13.08
N SER A 334 -19.97 -22.47 12.79
CA SER A 334 -19.32 -22.66 11.48
C SER A 334 -19.93 -21.99 10.23
N MET A 335 -19.06 -21.29 9.51
CA MET A 335 -19.25 -20.81 8.14
C MET A 335 -19.53 -21.98 7.16
N GLU A 336 -20.77 -22.47 7.16
CA GLU A 336 -21.28 -23.45 6.20
C GLU A 336 -21.77 -22.77 4.92
N ASP A 337 -21.76 -23.55 3.84
CA ASP A 337 -22.12 -23.15 2.49
C ASP A 337 -23.49 -22.44 2.46
N VAL A 338 -23.56 -21.28 1.81
CA VAL A 338 -24.76 -20.43 1.84
C VAL A 338 -25.92 -21.19 1.20
N GLY A 339 -27.00 -21.38 1.97
CA GLY A 339 -28.15 -22.17 1.57
C GLY A 339 -28.79 -21.72 0.23
N PRO A 340 -29.65 -22.57 -0.36
CA PRO A 340 -30.19 -22.36 -1.71
C PRO A 340 -30.86 -20.98 -1.85
N PRO A 341 -30.76 -20.36 -3.04
CA PRO A 341 -31.09 -18.96 -3.23
C PRO A 341 -32.53 -18.65 -2.84
N VAL A 342 -32.70 -17.71 -1.90
CA VAL A 342 -34.00 -17.11 -1.62
C VAL A 342 -34.46 -16.40 -2.89
N THR A 343 -35.56 -16.87 -3.48
CA THR A 343 -36.13 -16.36 -4.73
C THR A 343 -36.83 -15.01 -4.53
N VAL A 344 -36.05 -13.98 -4.21
CA VAL A 344 -36.47 -12.58 -4.38
C VAL A 344 -36.10 -12.19 -5.82
N PRO A 345 -37.04 -11.73 -6.66
CA PRO A 345 -36.73 -11.30 -8.03
C PRO A 345 -36.03 -9.94 -7.99
N VAL A 346 -34.74 -9.98 -7.69
CA VAL A 346 -33.87 -8.82 -7.50
C VAL A 346 -33.24 -8.43 -8.82
N GLY A 347 -33.54 -7.23 -9.30
CA GLY A 347 -32.69 -6.56 -10.28
C GLY A 347 -31.45 -5.97 -9.60
N VAL A 348 -30.38 -5.81 -10.36
CA VAL A 348 -29.36 -4.80 -10.03
C VAL A 348 -29.84 -3.41 -10.48
N PRO A 349 -29.30 -2.32 -9.90
CA PRO A 349 -29.60 -0.97 -10.34
C PRO A 349 -29.41 -0.79 -11.85
N SER A 350 -30.28 -0.02 -12.49
CA SER A 350 -30.32 0.08 -13.96
C SER A 350 -29.05 0.65 -14.61
N TYR A 351 -28.27 1.43 -13.85
CA TYR A 351 -27.00 2.03 -14.27
C TYR A 351 -25.78 1.10 -14.15
N TRP A 352 -25.93 -0.12 -13.60
CA TRP A 352 -24.84 -1.10 -13.54
C TRP A 352 -24.50 -1.67 -14.92
N LYS A 353 -23.21 -1.93 -15.15
CA LYS A 353 -22.68 -2.56 -16.37
C LYS A 353 -23.08 -4.03 -16.44
N ASN A 354 -23.00 -4.75 -15.33
CA ASN A 354 -23.35 -6.17 -15.24
C ASN A 354 -24.72 -6.34 -14.60
N ARG A 355 -25.63 -7.07 -15.27
CA ARG A 355 -27.03 -7.26 -14.82
C ARG A 355 -27.44 -8.71 -14.61
N ASP A 356 -26.49 -9.63 -14.71
CA ASP A 356 -26.70 -11.08 -14.68
C ASP A 356 -26.25 -11.63 -13.32
N LEU A 357 -27.18 -11.65 -12.34
CA LEU A 357 -26.90 -12.11 -10.97
C LEU A 357 -26.71 -13.64 -10.86
N ASP A 358 -27.01 -14.41 -11.90
CA ASP A 358 -26.70 -15.85 -11.96
C ASP A 358 -25.18 -16.09 -12.13
N LYS A 359 -24.42 -15.04 -12.46
CA LYS A 359 -22.95 -15.04 -12.49
C LYS A 359 -22.40 -14.25 -11.32
N ASP A 360 -21.31 -14.77 -10.75
CA ASP A 360 -20.48 -14.00 -9.82
C ASP A 360 -19.67 -12.96 -10.60
N PHE A 361 -19.73 -11.71 -10.16
CA PHE A 361 -18.93 -10.60 -10.70
C PHE A 361 -18.57 -9.63 -9.58
N ASP A 362 -17.38 -9.02 -9.68
CA ASP A 362 -16.88 -7.94 -8.85
C ASP A 362 -16.11 -7.00 -9.79
N GLU A 363 -16.78 -5.93 -10.20
CA GLU A 363 -16.29 -5.01 -11.21
C GLU A 363 -16.17 -3.59 -10.66
N LYS A 364 -15.04 -2.93 -10.98
CA LYS A 364 -14.68 -1.60 -10.48
C LYS A 364 -14.75 -0.61 -11.64
N ILE A 365 -15.85 0.12 -11.73
CA ILE A 365 -16.14 0.98 -12.87
C ILE A 365 -15.76 2.42 -12.54
N ASN A 366 -14.72 2.94 -13.19
CA ASN A 366 -14.44 4.38 -13.17
C ASN A 366 -15.62 5.14 -13.77
N LEU A 367 -16.17 6.11 -13.02
CA LEU A 367 -17.26 6.94 -13.51
C LEU A 367 -16.76 7.95 -14.54
N SER A 368 -17.59 8.18 -15.56
CA SER A 368 -17.34 9.17 -16.61
C SER A 368 -17.19 10.60 -16.03
N PRO A 369 -16.54 11.53 -16.74
CA PRO A 369 -16.41 12.92 -16.29
C PRO A 369 -17.75 13.58 -15.91
N ASP A 370 -18.82 13.31 -16.67
CA ASP A 370 -20.16 13.84 -16.40
C ASP A 370 -20.77 13.26 -15.11
N GLU A 371 -20.59 11.97 -14.84
CA GLU A 371 -21.04 11.34 -13.59
C GLU A 371 -20.18 11.75 -12.39
N ARG A 372 -18.89 11.97 -12.60
CA ARG A 372 -17.94 12.49 -11.60
C ARG A 372 -18.30 13.93 -11.20
N GLU A 373 -18.71 14.78 -12.14
CA GLU A 373 -19.20 16.13 -11.84
C GLU A 373 -20.51 16.10 -11.03
N LYS A 374 -21.43 15.18 -11.34
CA LYS A 374 -22.62 14.96 -10.52
C LYS A 374 -22.28 14.49 -9.10
N MET A 375 -21.27 13.65 -8.93
CA MET A 375 -20.75 13.27 -7.60
C MET A 375 -20.09 14.45 -6.87
N GLN A 376 -19.37 15.32 -7.59
CA GLN A 376 -18.81 16.56 -7.05
C GLN A 376 -19.91 17.50 -6.52
N GLN A 377 -21.03 17.63 -7.24
CA GLN A 377 -22.19 18.40 -6.78
C GLN A 377 -22.78 17.83 -5.48
N LEU A 378 -22.87 16.50 -5.33
CA LEU A 378 -23.29 15.88 -4.07
C LEU A 378 -22.31 16.19 -2.93
N LEU A 379 -21.00 16.13 -3.17
CA LEU A 379 -20.00 16.54 -2.18
C LEU A 379 -20.22 18.00 -1.76
N ASP A 380 -20.37 18.91 -2.72
CA ASP A 380 -20.53 20.34 -2.44
C ASP A 380 -21.82 20.66 -1.66
N VAL A 381 -22.96 20.06 -2.02
CA VAL A 381 -24.25 20.27 -1.34
C VAL A 381 -24.26 19.67 0.06
N THR A 382 -23.55 18.56 0.28
CA THR A 382 -23.45 17.91 1.59
C THR A 382 -22.31 18.44 2.46
N PHE A 383 -21.45 19.31 1.93
CA PHE A 383 -20.34 19.88 2.66
C PHE A 383 -20.82 20.89 3.72
N LYS A 384 -20.35 20.73 4.97
CA LYS A 384 -20.53 21.72 6.03
C LYS A 384 -19.17 22.22 6.49
N ASN A 385 -19.00 23.54 6.52
CA ASN A 385 -17.82 24.17 7.10
C ASN A 385 -17.89 24.20 8.63
N LYS A 386 -17.80 23.02 9.26
CA LYS A 386 -17.78 22.82 10.71
C LYS A 386 -16.79 21.72 11.08
N ALA A 387 -15.84 22.04 11.97
CA ALA A 387 -14.92 21.07 12.53
C ALA A 387 -15.42 20.60 13.91
N THR A 388 -15.27 19.31 14.19
CA THR A 388 -15.44 18.73 15.53
C THR A 388 -14.08 18.47 16.18
N ARG A 389 -14.10 17.94 17.41
CA ARG A 389 -12.90 17.45 18.12
C ARG A 389 -12.15 16.30 17.42
N ASP A 390 -12.77 15.67 16.43
CA ASP A 390 -12.20 14.49 15.76
C ASP A 390 -11.17 14.89 14.68
N ARG A 391 -11.23 16.15 14.19
CA ARG A 391 -10.25 16.75 13.28
C ARG A 391 -9.00 17.19 14.03
N LYS A 392 -7.82 16.69 13.65
CA LYS A 392 -6.62 16.72 14.51
C LYS A 392 -5.66 17.90 14.33
N SER A 393 -5.59 18.52 13.15
CA SER A 393 -4.61 19.61 12.91
C SER A 393 -4.85 20.44 11.65
N ASP A 394 -5.34 19.83 10.58
CA ASP A 394 -5.08 20.30 9.19
C ASP A 394 -5.95 21.50 8.74
N GLY A 395 -6.70 22.11 9.66
CA GLY A 395 -7.76 23.06 9.34
C GLY A 395 -9.00 22.38 8.71
N MET A 396 -10.10 23.14 8.64
CA MET A 396 -11.26 22.73 7.86
C MET A 396 -11.03 23.14 6.40
N PRO A 397 -11.09 22.22 5.41
CA PRO A 397 -11.06 22.61 4.01
C PRO A 397 -12.28 23.48 3.65
N THR A 398 -12.17 24.21 2.55
CA THR A 398 -13.27 24.98 1.97
C THR A 398 -14.09 24.14 0.98
N ARG A 399 -13.48 23.14 0.35
CA ARG A 399 -14.12 22.20 -0.59
C ARG A 399 -13.37 20.87 -0.65
N LEU A 400 -14.07 19.78 -0.95
CA LEU A 400 -13.48 18.50 -1.33
C LEU A 400 -13.57 18.35 -2.84
N ILE A 401 -12.45 18.12 -3.53
CA ILE A 401 -12.40 18.05 -5.00
C ILE A 401 -12.23 16.58 -5.41
N ALA A 402 -13.29 15.97 -5.94
CA ALA A 402 -13.30 14.60 -6.45
C ALA A 402 -12.37 14.47 -7.67
N THR A 403 -11.26 13.77 -7.48
CA THR A 403 -10.28 13.48 -8.55
C THR A 403 -10.65 12.22 -9.32
N GLN A 404 -11.27 11.25 -8.66
CA GLN A 404 -11.69 9.98 -9.24
C GLN A 404 -12.87 9.41 -8.44
N VAL A 405 -13.82 8.78 -9.12
CA VAL A 405 -14.95 8.10 -8.49
C VAL A 405 -15.08 6.72 -9.14
N ILE A 406 -15.12 5.69 -8.32
CA ILE A 406 -15.15 4.29 -8.73
C ILE A 406 -16.45 3.70 -8.20
N ARG A 407 -17.29 3.17 -9.07
CA ARG A 407 -18.45 2.35 -8.70
C ARG A 407 -18.01 0.92 -8.45
N MET A 408 -18.46 0.35 -7.34
CA MET A 408 -18.31 -1.06 -7.02
C MET A 408 -19.56 -1.80 -7.49
N GLU A 409 -19.38 -2.80 -8.36
CA GLU A 409 -20.42 -3.72 -8.82
C GLU A 409 -20.03 -5.15 -8.39
N ASP A 410 -20.20 -5.47 -7.10
CA ASP A 410 -20.07 -6.83 -6.55
C ASP A 410 -21.44 -7.50 -6.39
N SER A 411 -21.63 -8.67 -7.02
CA SER A 411 -22.90 -9.40 -7.01
C SER A 411 -23.16 -10.23 -5.75
N LYS A 412 -22.12 -10.68 -5.02
CA LYS A 412 -22.27 -11.42 -3.76
C LYS A 412 -22.74 -10.51 -2.63
N MET A 413 -22.10 -9.35 -2.51
CA MET A 413 -22.44 -8.31 -1.57
C MET A 413 -23.81 -7.71 -1.89
N TRP A 414 -24.17 -7.57 -3.17
CA TRP A 414 -25.53 -7.18 -3.58
C TRP A 414 -26.58 -8.21 -3.15
N ARG A 415 -26.36 -9.51 -3.39
CA ARG A 415 -27.26 -10.58 -2.93
C ARG A 415 -27.45 -10.53 -1.40
N ARG A 416 -26.38 -10.32 -0.61
CA ARG A 416 -26.47 -10.17 0.85
C ARG A 416 -27.27 -8.93 1.26
N PHE A 417 -27.02 -7.80 0.63
CA PHE A 417 -27.73 -6.54 0.86
C PHE A 417 -29.24 -6.65 0.58
N GLU A 418 -29.60 -7.32 -0.51
CA GLU A 418 -30.99 -7.53 -0.93
C GLU A 418 -31.72 -8.58 -0.08
N GLN A 419 -31.02 -9.63 0.37
CA GLN A 419 -31.53 -10.53 1.41
C GLN A 419 -31.82 -9.77 2.71
N LYS A 420 -30.95 -8.83 3.10
CA LYS A 420 -31.18 -7.97 4.27
C LYS A 420 -32.35 -7.00 4.06
N ARG A 421 -32.49 -6.40 2.88
CA ARG A 421 -33.64 -5.58 2.48
C ARG A 421 -34.95 -6.35 2.70
N ALA A 422 -35.01 -7.60 2.22
CA ALA A 422 -36.17 -8.47 2.39
C ALA A 422 -36.43 -8.83 3.86
N GLU A 423 -35.38 -9.16 4.65
CA GLU A 423 -35.50 -9.42 6.09
C GLU A 423 -36.09 -8.22 6.85
N LEU A 424 -35.63 -7.00 6.53
CA LEU A 424 -36.11 -5.79 7.19
C LEU A 424 -37.54 -5.41 6.76
N ALA A 425 -37.93 -5.65 5.51
CA ALA A 425 -39.30 -5.45 5.05
C ALA A 425 -40.32 -6.33 5.83
N LEU A 426 -39.92 -7.54 6.22
CA LEU A 426 -40.76 -8.44 7.04
C LEU A 426 -40.95 -7.96 8.49
N LYS A 427 -40.11 -7.04 8.99
CA LYS A 427 -40.23 -6.47 10.35
C LYS A 427 -41.27 -5.34 10.45
N GLY A 428 -41.88 -4.96 9.33
CA GLY A 428 -42.91 -3.92 9.25
C GLY A 428 -42.33 -2.54 8.95
N ARG A 429 -43.21 -1.58 8.64
CA ARG A 429 -42.82 -0.21 8.26
C ARG A 429 -42.07 0.47 9.42
N PRO A 430 -40.80 0.89 9.23
CA PRO A 430 -40.09 1.69 10.21
C PRO A 430 -40.66 3.11 10.28
N LYS A 431 -40.35 3.82 11.36
CA LYS A 431 -40.61 5.27 11.40
C LYS A 431 -39.69 5.97 10.39
N LEU A 432 -40.25 6.71 9.44
CA LEU A 432 -39.45 7.31 8.37
C LEU A 432 -38.63 8.51 8.88
N MET A 433 -37.46 8.77 8.29
CA MET A 433 -36.57 9.86 8.68
C MET A 433 -37.27 11.23 8.74
N GLN A 434 -38.17 11.50 7.80
CA GLN A 434 -39.00 12.70 7.74
C GLN A 434 -40.08 12.79 8.84
N GLU A 435 -40.41 11.66 9.49
CA GLU A 435 -41.30 11.60 10.67
C GLU A 435 -40.51 11.71 12.00
N MET A 436 -39.19 11.58 11.96
CA MET A 436 -38.31 11.59 13.14
C MET A 436 -38.17 13.01 13.72
N PRO A 437 -37.98 13.14 15.06
CA PRO A 437 -37.59 14.42 15.63
C PRO A 437 -36.18 14.82 15.15
N GLY A 438 -35.88 16.13 15.17
CA GLY A 438 -34.54 16.64 14.86
C GLY A 438 -34.42 17.22 13.46
N SER A 439 -33.27 17.00 12.82
CA SER A 439 -32.76 17.87 11.74
C SER A 439 -33.34 17.64 10.32
N GLY A 440 -34.58 17.15 10.20
CA GLY A 440 -35.29 17.01 8.91
C GLY A 440 -34.93 15.78 8.04
N PRO A 441 -35.26 15.76 6.73
CA PRO A 441 -35.02 14.63 5.82
C PRO A 441 -33.53 14.39 5.54
N PHE A 442 -33.19 13.34 4.78
CA PHE A 442 -31.80 13.01 4.45
C PHE A 442 -31.14 14.06 3.56
N LYS A 443 -29.94 14.54 3.89
CA LYS A 443 -29.22 15.55 3.08
C LYS A 443 -28.65 14.98 1.77
N THR A 444 -28.45 13.67 1.72
CA THR A 444 -28.05 12.90 0.55
C THR A 444 -29.23 12.44 -0.30
N SER A 445 -30.46 12.78 0.10
CA SER A 445 -31.67 12.63 -0.71
C SER A 445 -32.21 14.03 -1.03
N PRO A 446 -31.86 14.60 -2.20
CA PRO A 446 -32.46 15.83 -2.70
C PRO A 446 -33.99 15.75 -2.69
N ASN A 447 -34.65 16.89 -2.44
CA ASN A 447 -36.12 16.99 -2.40
C ASN A 447 -36.81 16.77 -3.77
N ASP A 448 -36.05 16.41 -4.80
CA ASP A 448 -36.49 16.18 -6.18
C ASP A 448 -35.67 15.03 -6.76
N GLU A 449 -36.30 13.88 -7.01
CA GLU A 449 -35.64 12.67 -7.56
C GLU A 449 -34.93 12.95 -8.90
N THR A 450 -35.40 13.96 -9.64
CA THR A 450 -34.81 14.40 -10.92
C THR A 450 -33.43 15.07 -10.74
N SER A 451 -33.04 15.42 -9.51
CA SER A 451 -31.78 16.08 -9.18
C SER A 451 -30.72 15.14 -8.57
N LEU A 452 -31.06 13.88 -8.27
CA LEU A 452 -30.06 12.87 -7.96
C LEU A 452 -29.25 12.53 -9.22
N PRO A 453 -27.93 12.32 -9.09
CA PRO A 453 -27.12 11.77 -10.18
C PRO A 453 -27.76 10.51 -10.76
N SER A 454 -27.65 10.28 -12.06
CA SER A 454 -28.18 9.08 -12.73
C SER A 454 -27.57 7.77 -12.21
N CYS A 455 -26.44 7.86 -11.53
CA CYS A 455 -25.75 6.78 -10.82
C CYS A 455 -26.18 6.63 -9.34
N LEU A 456 -27.05 7.49 -8.81
CA LEU A 456 -27.52 7.48 -7.41
C LEU A 456 -29.05 7.43 -7.34
N GLN A 457 -29.65 6.47 -8.04
CA GLN A 457 -31.11 6.31 -8.15
C GLN A 457 -31.59 5.01 -7.51
N GLU A 458 -32.89 4.71 -7.59
CA GLU A 458 -33.48 3.44 -7.13
C GLU A 458 -33.28 3.18 -5.62
N VAL A 459 -33.48 4.22 -4.80
CA VAL A 459 -33.42 4.14 -3.33
C VAL A 459 -34.84 3.93 -2.77
N THR A 460 -35.01 2.91 -1.93
CA THR A 460 -36.30 2.53 -1.33
C THR A 460 -36.55 3.32 -0.03
N SER A 461 -37.35 4.37 -0.15
CA SER A 461 -37.78 5.24 0.96
C SER A 461 -38.41 4.47 2.13
N ASP A 462 -39.13 3.38 1.85
CA ASP A 462 -39.92 2.61 2.82
C ASP A 462 -39.10 1.91 3.92
N LEU A 463 -37.79 1.76 3.74
CA LEU A 463 -36.87 1.16 4.72
C LEU A 463 -35.85 2.15 5.29
N ASN A 464 -36.05 3.45 5.07
CA ASN A 464 -35.01 4.46 5.29
C ASN A 464 -33.69 4.07 4.59
N GLU A 465 -33.76 3.57 3.35
CA GLU A 465 -32.55 3.42 2.54
C GLU A 465 -32.01 4.81 2.22
N ALA A 466 -30.71 5.01 2.40
CA ALA A 466 -30.06 6.29 2.15
C ALA A 466 -28.62 6.10 1.68
N TYR A 467 -28.12 7.05 0.90
CA TYR A 467 -26.68 7.16 0.65
C TYR A 467 -26.00 7.87 1.84
N LEU A 468 -24.93 7.30 2.38
CA LEU A 468 -24.18 7.87 3.51
C LEU A 468 -22.67 7.76 3.29
N PHE A 469 -21.92 8.78 3.69
CA PHE A 469 -20.47 8.81 3.55
C PHE A 469 -19.75 8.12 4.71
N HIS A 470 -18.70 7.36 4.42
CA HIS A 470 -17.76 6.80 5.40
C HIS A 470 -16.31 7.19 5.05
N GLY A 471 -15.58 7.77 6.01
CA GLY A 471 -14.21 8.27 5.78
C GLY A 471 -13.13 7.21 5.92
N SER A 472 -12.10 7.24 5.08
CA SER A 472 -10.96 6.32 5.22
C SER A 472 -9.68 6.77 4.51
N SER A 473 -8.63 5.94 4.61
CA SER A 473 -7.51 5.99 3.66
C SER A 473 -7.94 5.47 2.28
N PRO A 474 -7.29 5.90 1.17
CA PRO A 474 -7.58 5.39 -0.18
C PRO A 474 -7.53 3.87 -0.34
N GLY A 475 -6.39 3.22 -0.03
CA GLY A 475 -6.30 1.76 -0.06
C GLY A 475 -7.26 1.08 0.94
N GLY A 476 -7.63 1.78 2.01
CA GLY A 476 -8.66 1.35 2.93
C GLY A 476 -10.07 1.40 2.36
N ALA A 477 -10.44 2.46 1.65
CA ALA A 477 -11.75 2.60 1.02
C ALA A 477 -11.95 1.53 -0.06
N LEU A 478 -10.93 1.28 -0.87
CA LEU A 478 -10.90 0.18 -1.84
C LEU A 478 -11.07 -1.20 -1.18
N GLY A 479 -10.39 -1.47 -0.06
CA GLY A 479 -10.56 -2.74 0.68
C GLY A 479 -11.98 -2.99 1.19
N ILE A 480 -12.70 -1.94 1.65
CA ILE A 480 -14.14 -2.07 1.97
C ILE A 480 -14.99 -2.24 0.71
N GLY A 481 -14.64 -1.57 -0.40
CA GLY A 481 -15.32 -1.79 -1.68
C GLY A 481 -15.27 -3.26 -2.11
N GLU A 482 -14.09 -3.88 -1.97
CA GLU A 482 -13.85 -5.31 -2.27
C GLU A 482 -14.62 -6.25 -1.32
N ASN A 483 -14.39 -6.10 -0.02
CA ASN A 483 -14.70 -7.15 0.96
C ASN A 483 -15.95 -6.83 1.81
N GLY A 484 -16.52 -5.64 1.65
CA GLY A 484 -17.59 -5.11 2.49
C GLY A 484 -17.07 -4.52 3.81
N PHE A 485 -18.01 -4.17 4.69
CA PHE A 485 -17.66 -3.76 6.06
C PHE A 485 -17.40 -4.99 6.93
N ASP A 486 -16.28 -5.03 7.63
CA ASP A 486 -16.00 -6.07 8.61
C ASP A 486 -16.33 -5.56 10.02
N MET A 487 -17.42 -6.09 10.57
CA MET A 487 -17.99 -5.64 11.84
C MET A 487 -17.19 -6.07 13.07
N SER A 488 -16.16 -6.93 12.93
CA SER A 488 -15.18 -7.16 14.00
C SER A 488 -14.25 -5.96 14.25
N ARG A 489 -14.26 -4.97 13.33
CA ARG A 489 -13.28 -3.87 13.30
C ARG A 489 -13.76 -2.55 13.84
N VAL A 490 -15.07 -2.34 13.81
CA VAL A 490 -15.70 -1.06 14.09
C VAL A 490 -15.50 -0.65 15.55
N GLY A 491 -15.29 0.65 15.77
CA GLY A 491 -14.98 1.21 17.08
C GLY A 491 -13.51 1.15 17.54
N SER A 492 -12.61 0.49 16.80
CA SER A 492 -11.17 0.42 17.19
C SER A 492 -10.34 1.68 16.91
N ASN A 493 -10.82 2.60 16.06
CA ASN A 493 -10.08 3.77 15.59
C ASN A 493 -10.86 5.08 15.82
N VAL A 494 -10.85 5.57 17.07
CA VAL A 494 -11.45 6.85 17.53
C VAL A 494 -12.98 6.79 17.77
N GLY A 495 -13.40 7.31 18.94
CA GLY A 495 -14.69 7.99 19.09
C GLY A 495 -15.98 7.18 19.01
N THR A 496 -16.11 6.07 19.74
CA THR A 496 -17.36 5.28 19.86
C THR A 496 -18.48 5.97 20.66
N MET A 497 -18.88 7.19 20.29
CA MET A 497 -19.89 8.00 21.02
C MET A 497 -21.26 7.30 21.13
N PHE A 498 -21.58 6.43 20.17
CA PHE A 498 -22.88 5.75 20.05
C PHE A 498 -22.74 4.22 19.91
N GLY A 499 -21.65 3.64 20.44
CA GLY A 499 -21.37 2.20 20.43
C GLY A 499 -20.36 1.77 19.37
N ALA A 500 -20.09 0.47 19.29
CA ALA A 500 -19.19 -0.13 18.30
C ALA A 500 -19.99 -0.58 17.06
N GLY A 501 -19.94 0.23 16.00
CA GLY A 501 -20.64 -0.01 14.74
C GLY A 501 -20.03 0.81 13.60
N ALA A 502 -20.48 0.61 12.37
CA ALA A 502 -20.02 1.38 11.22
C ALA A 502 -20.61 2.80 11.30
N TYR A 503 -19.76 3.79 11.59
CA TYR A 503 -20.12 5.21 11.61
C TYR A 503 -20.19 5.76 10.20
N MET A 504 -21.31 6.40 9.86
CA MET A 504 -21.57 7.02 8.58
C MET A 504 -22.22 8.39 8.79
N ALA A 505 -22.05 9.32 7.85
CA ALA A 505 -22.65 10.65 7.93
C ALA A 505 -23.19 11.09 6.57
N GLU A 506 -24.25 11.90 6.58
CA GLU A 506 -24.80 12.50 5.34
C GLU A 506 -23.90 13.60 4.82
N ALA A 507 -23.17 14.26 5.71
CA ALA A 507 -22.29 15.36 5.37
C ALA A 507 -20.89 14.81 5.08
N CYS A 508 -20.43 14.94 3.83
CA CYS A 508 -19.11 14.48 3.41
C CYS A 508 -17.97 15.08 4.27
N SER A 509 -18.16 16.30 4.78
CA SER A 509 -17.22 17.01 5.65
C SER A 509 -17.03 16.40 7.04
N LYS A 510 -18.01 15.65 7.57
CA LYS A 510 -17.85 14.87 8.81
C LYS A 510 -17.03 13.61 8.55
N SER A 511 -17.34 12.91 7.47
CA SER A 511 -16.58 11.72 7.08
C SER A 511 -15.12 12.06 6.69
N ASP A 512 -14.87 13.25 6.13
CA ASP A 512 -13.51 13.78 5.91
C ASP A 512 -12.68 13.91 7.21
N GLU A 513 -13.29 14.08 8.38
CA GLU A 513 -12.54 14.13 9.66
C GLU A 513 -11.88 12.78 10.01
N TYR A 514 -12.43 11.68 9.49
CA TYR A 514 -11.90 10.32 9.64
C TYR A 514 -11.09 9.86 8.42
N ALA A 515 -11.17 10.59 7.31
CA ALA A 515 -10.35 10.32 6.13
C ALA A 515 -8.89 10.68 6.39
N THR A 516 -7.98 9.80 5.98
CA THR A 516 -6.54 10.01 6.14
C THR A 516 -5.85 9.98 4.79
N GLU A 517 -4.99 10.96 4.56
CA GLU A 517 -4.13 11.04 3.37
C GLU A 517 -3.30 9.77 3.17
N ASP A 518 -2.92 9.53 1.92
CA ASP A 518 -1.78 8.67 1.58
C ASP A 518 -0.47 9.50 1.47
N PRO A 519 0.40 9.57 2.50
CA PRO A 519 1.67 10.31 2.44
C PRO A 519 2.77 9.80 1.49
N SER A 520 2.69 8.57 0.95
CA SER A 520 3.81 8.03 0.14
C SER A 520 3.47 6.89 -0.82
N GLY A 521 2.25 6.38 -0.78
CA GLY A 521 1.74 5.38 -1.71
C GLY A 521 1.21 5.99 -2.99
N LEU A 522 0.35 5.23 -3.66
CA LEU A 522 -0.11 5.55 -5.01
C LEU A 522 -1.10 6.73 -5.07
N PHE A 523 -1.72 7.05 -3.93
CA PHE A 523 -2.65 8.16 -3.77
C PHE A 523 -1.99 9.37 -3.10
N ALA A 524 -0.68 9.57 -3.25
CA ALA A 524 0.08 10.71 -2.69
C ALA A 524 -0.70 12.04 -2.73
N GLY A 525 -0.98 12.62 -1.56
CA GLY A 525 -1.75 13.88 -1.41
C GLY A 525 -3.27 13.78 -1.58
N LYS A 526 -3.83 12.58 -1.77
CA LYS A 526 -5.26 12.31 -1.95
C LYS A 526 -5.85 11.57 -0.72
N PHE A 527 -7.15 11.72 -0.55
CA PHE A 527 -7.99 11.19 0.54
C PHE A 527 -9.12 10.34 -0.06
N ALA A 528 -9.86 9.58 0.77
CA ALA A 528 -10.99 8.80 0.28
C ALA A 528 -12.22 8.82 1.20
N LEU A 529 -13.39 8.93 0.56
CA LEU A 529 -14.68 8.60 1.14
C LEU A 529 -15.22 7.36 0.42
N LEU A 530 -15.95 6.53 1.15
CA LEU A 530 -16.98 5.70 0.54
C LEU A 530 -18.30 6.47 0.56
N LEU A 531 -19.11 6.32 -0.49
CA LEU A 531 -20.54 6.63 -0.46
C LEU A 531 -21.28 5.29 -0.53
N CYS A 532 -21.87 4.91 0.60
CA CYS A 532 -22.53 3.63 0.79
C CYS A 532 -24.03 3.79 0.68
N ARG A 533 -24.70 2.85 0.01
CA ARG A 533 -26.14 2.65 0.06
C ARG A 533 -26.44 1.84 1.33
N THR A 534 -27.27 2.36 2.21
CA THR A 534 -27.41 1.85 3.59
C THR A 534 -28.86 1.69 3.98
N LEU A 535 -29.24 0.50 4.47
CA LEU A 535 -30.57 0.18 5.01
C LEU A 535 -30.61 0.54 6.49
N LEU A 536 -31.26 1.66 6.85
CA LEU A 536 -31.30 2.13 8.24
C LEU A 536 -32.45 1.50 9.05
N GLY A 537 -33.52 1.05 8.38
CA GLY A 537 -34.66 0.41 9.04
C GLY A 537 -35.29 1.31 10.10
N ASN A 538 -35.62 0.74 11.26
CA ASN A 538 -36.08 1.52 12.41
C ASN A 538 -34.89 2.03 13.24
N MET A 539 -34.78 3.35 13.41
CA MET A 539 -33.59 3.99 13.94
C MET A 539 -33.78 4.41 15.40
N PHE A 540 -32.82 4.11 16.27
CA PHE A 540 -32.83 4.60 17.64
C PHE A 540 -32.32 6.04 17.70
N TYR A 541 -33.21 7.00 17.90
CA TYR A 541 -32.87 8.43 17.96
C TYR A 541 -32.24 8.83 19.30
N ILE A 542 -31.08 9.48 19.24
CA ILE A 542 -30.42 10.05 20.41
C ILE A 542 -29.63 11.32 20.05
N THR A 543 -29.61 12.30 20.95
CA THR A 543 -28.91 13.59 20.79
C THR A 543 -27.59 13.68 21.56
N GLU A 544 -27.32 12.73 22.45
CA GLU A 544 -26.18 12.71 23.38
C GLU A 544 -25.64 11.28 23.55
N SER A 545 -24.40 11.15 24.02
CA SER A 545 -23.78 9.85 24.25
C SER A 545 -24.37 9.16 25.48
N ASN A 546 -24.97 7.97 25.31
CA ASN A 546 -25.41 7.13 26.42
C ASN A 546 -25.35 5.67 25.98
N ILE A 547 -24.17 5.05 26.14
CA ILE A 547 -23.90 3.68 25.67
C ILE A 547 -24.85 2.65 26.28
N PRO A 548 -25.09 2.60 27.62
CA PRO A 548 -26.02 1.61 28.19
C PRO A 548 -27.43 1.73 27.61
N ARG A 549 -27.94 2.95 27.43
CA ARG A 549 -29.28 3.16 26.84
C ARG A 549 -29.35 2.72 25.37
N ILE A 550 -28.25 2.83 24.63
CA ILE A 550 -28.14 2.35 23.25
C ILE A 550 -28.11 0.82 23.22
N GLU A 551 -27.29 0.20 24.07
CA GLU A 551 -27.20 -1.26 24.22
C GLU A 551 -28.56 -1.86 24.62
N ASP A 552 -29.24 -1.29 25.63
CA ASP A 552 -30.59 -1.67 26.04
C ASP A 552 -31.60 -1.57 24.88
N ALA A 553 -31.53 -0.49 24.08
CA ALA A 553 -32.43 -0.28 22.95
C ALA A 553 -32.20 -1.31 21.84
N LEU A 554 -30.94 -1.55 21.46
CA LEU A 554 -30.57 -2.53 20.44
C LEU A 554 -30.91 -3.96 20.87
N ALA A 555 -30.72 -4.30 22.15
CA ALA A 555 -31.07 -5.60 22.73
C ALA A 555 -32.59 -5.93 22.63
N THR A 556 -33.46 -4.93 22.42
CA THR A 556 -34.88 -5.21 22.14
C THR A 556 -35.16 -5.80 20.75
N GLY A 557 -34.17 -5.78 19.84
CA GLY A 557 -34.33 -6.17 18.43
C GLY A 557 -35.20 -5.21 17.60
N LYS A 558 -35.77 -4.15 18.20
CA LYS A 558 -36.69 -3.20 17.53
C LYS A 558 -35.99 -2.17 16.66
N PHE A 559 -34.69 -1.97 16.83
CA PHE A 559 -33.90 -0.97 16.11
C PHE A 559 -32.77 -1.63 15.32
N GLN A 560 -32.47 -1.10 14.14
CA GLN A 560 -31.47 -1.63 13.20
C GLN A 560 -30.22 -0.75 13.12
N CYS A 561 -30.31 0.51 13.55
CA CYS A 561 -29.18 1.42 13.66
C CYS A 561 -29.45 2.47 14.74
N VAL A 562 -28.42 3.24 15.10
CA VAL A 562 -28.55 4.43 15.95
C VAL A 562 -28.44 5.68 15.09
N LEU A 563 -29.30 6.66 15.33
CA LEU A 563 -29.23 8.02 14.79
C LEU A 563 -28.76 8.96 15.89
N GLY A 564 -27.49 9.35 15.82
CA GLY A 564 -26.87 10.38 16.67
C GLY A 564 -27.07 11.77 16.08
N ASP A 565 -28.15 12.47 16.46
CA ASP A 565 -28.47 13.82 15.97
C ASP A 565 -27.77 14.90 16.82
N ARG A 566 -26.44 15.01 16.66
CA ARG A 566 -25.65 16.10 17.28
C ARG A 566 -25.90 17.45 16.62
N GLU A 567 -26.46 17.45 15.41
CA GLU A 567 -26.94 18.64 14.71
C GLU A 567 -28.09 19.32 15.45
N ALA A 568 -29.12 18.57 15.85
CA ALA A 568 -30.21 19.09 16.68
C ALA A 568 -29.75 19.51 18.09
N ALA A 569 -28.66 18.92 18.61
CA ALA A 569 -28.18 19.13 19.97
C ALA A 569 -27.22 20.32 20.13
N VAL A 570 -26.24 20.43 19.23
CA VAL A 570 -25.11 21.37 19.29
C VAL A 570 -24.73 21.94 17.93
N ASP A 571 -25.62 21.84 16.94
CA ASP A 571 -25.45 22.40 15.59
C ASP A 571 -24.13 21.95 14.92
N THR A 572 -23.89 20.63 14.89
CA THR A 572 -22.80 20.01 14.13
C THR A 572 -23.32 19.07 13.03
N TYR A 573 -23.45 17.79 13.33
CA TYR A 573 -23.63 16.71 12.35
C TYR A 573 -24.61 15.64 12.84
N ARG A 574 -25.23 14.93 11.89
CA ARG A 574 -25.90 13.65 12.15
C ARG A 574 -24.97 12.51 11.78
N GLU A 575 -24.83 11.57 12.69
CA GLU A 575 -24.07 10.35 12.50
C GLU A 575 -24.99 9.14 12.67
N PHE A 576 -24.82 8.15 11.80
CA PHE A 576 -25.59 6.92 11.75
C PHE A 576 -24.65 5.78 12.08
N VAL A 577 -25.03 4.92 13.02
CA VAL A 577 -24.22 3.78 13.45
C VAL A 577 -24.97 2.49 13.14
N VAL A 578 -24.41 1.72 12.22
CA VAL A 578 -24.97 0.45 11.72
C VAL A 578 -24.17 -0.73 12.31
N PHE A 579 -24.83 -1.83 12.63
CA PHE A 579 -24.24 -2.94 13.40
C PHE A 579 -24.15 -4.27 12.63
N ASP A 580 -24.66 -4.31 11.41
CA ASP A 580 -24.69 -5.46 10.50
C ASP A 580 -24.11 -5.02 9.14
N ASP A 581 -23.16 -5.76 8.56
CA ASP A 581 -22.54 -5.39 7.28
C ASP A 581 -23.49 -5.58 6.10
N ALA A 582 -24.42 -6.53 6.16
CA ALA A 582 -25.41 -6.74 5.11
C ALA A 582 -26.45 -5.60 5.05
N GLN A 583 -26.47 -4.67 6.02
CA GLN A 583 -27.22 -3.41 5.90
C GLN A 583 -26.49 -2.35 5.04
N ILE A 584 -25.27 -2.62 4.55
CA ILE A 584 -24.41 -1.63 3.89
C ILE A 584 -23.88 -2.18 2.56
N TYR A 585 -24.13 -1.45 1.47
CA TYR A 585 -23.50 -1.67 0.18
C TYR A 585 -22.55 -0.50 -0.16
N PRO A 586 -21.22 -0.71 -0.20
CA PRO A 586 -20.21 0.33 -0.46
C PRO A 586 -20.15 0.70 -1.95
N GLU A 587 -21.22 1.30 -2.47
CA GLU A 587 -21.45 1.45 -3.91
C GLU A 587 -20.40 2.33 -4.62
N TYR A 588 -19.84 3.34 -3.96
CA TYR A 588 -18.81 4.21 -4.55
C TYR A 588 -17.61 4.44 -3.64
N VAL A 589 -16.42 4.41 -4.23
CA VAL A 589 -15.18 4.94 -3.65
C VAL A 589 -14.84 6.26 -4.35
N ILE A 590 -14.80 7.34 -3.57
CA ILE A 590 -14.55 8.71 -4.02
C ILE A 590 -13.16 9.12 -3.54
N ILE A 591 -12.23 9.29 -4.48
CA ILE A 591 -10.86 9.74 -4.23
C ILE A 591 -10.79 11.24 -4.49
N TYR A 592 -10.39 12.03 -3.50
CA TYR A 592 -10.44 13.49 -3.56
C TYR A 592 -9.19 14.16 -3.00
N THR A 593 -9.01 15.44 -3.34
CA THR A 593 -8.07 16.34 -2.67
C THR A 593 -8.83 17.37 -1.84
N ARG A 594 -8.21 17.86 -0.77
CA ARG A 594 -8.76 18.94 0.05
C ARG A 594 -8.34 20.29 -0.54
N SER A 595 -9.29 21.18 -0.74
CA SER A 595 -9.01 22.58 -1.08
C SER A 595 -9.06 23.44 0.18
N PHE A 596 -8.07 24.31 0.34
CA PHE A 596 -8.01 25.34 1.36
C PHE A 596 -7.79 26.65 0.60
N ALA A 597 -8.64 27.66 0.84
CA ALA A 597 -8.61 28.94 0.14
C ALA A 597 -7.55 29.90 0.71
#